data_AF-A0A6T7WUZ9-F1
#
_entry.id   AF-A0A6T7WUZ9-F1
#
_cell.length_a   1.000
_cell.length_b   1.000
_cell.length_c   1.000
_cell.angle_alpha   90.00
_cell.angle_beta   90.00
_cell.angle_gamma   90.00
#
_symmetry.space_group_name_H-M   'P 1'
#
loop_
_entity.id
_entity.type
_entity.pdbx_description
1 polymer ?
#
loop_
_entity_poly.entity_id
_entity_poly.type
_entity_poly.pdbx_seq_one_letter_code
_entity_poly.pdbx_strand_id
1 'polypeptide(L)'
;MNAAENRGITFDELYRVRVLDPDRYAQTEQLKDECSSFTDKIQTLNSVVKTLVDAVDAQAEKIDDEKLRAVGMRNKAAAEVEVRRRKKKEMKQMMIEKQEELERLNGEYESLVKVKQEQELMIAKLSSSGV
;
A
#
# COMPACT_ATOMS: atom_id res chain seq x y z
N MET A 1 0.71 27.80 83.14
CA MET A 1 -0.53 28.57 82.96
C MET A 1 -0.14 29.92 82.39
N ASN A 2 -0.38 30.15 81.10
CA ASN A 2 -0.65 31.48 80.55
C ASN A 2 -1.47 31.25 79.28
N ALA A 3 -2.77 31.20 79.52
CA ALA A 3 -3.78 31.30 78.50
C ALA A 3 -3.74 32.73 77.94
N ALA A 4 -3.35 32.87 76.68
CA ALA A 4 -3.63 34.03 75.88
C ALA A 4 -3.95 33.52 74.47
N GLU A 5 -5.25 33.33 74.24
CA GLU A 5 -5.95 33.56 72.98
C GLU A 5 -5.15 33.39 71.68
N ASN A 6 -5.34 32.22 71.07
CA ASN A 6 -5.94 32.05 69.74
C ASN A 6 -6.12 33.33 68.87
N ARG A 7 -5.02 33.96 68.49
CA ARG A 7 -4.94 34.86 67.34
C ARG A 7 -3.90 34.23 66.46
N GLY A 8 -4.33 33.48 65.44
CA GLY A 8 -3.48 32.63 64.59
C GLY A 8 -2.36 33.40 63.89
N ILE A 9 -1.38 33.84 64.65
CA ILE A 9 -0.26 34.67 64.26
C ILE A 9 0.97 34.07 64.94
N THR A 10 1.85 33.50 64.14
CA THR A 10 3.14 32.91 64.48
C THR A 10 4.27 33.82 64.01
N PHE A 11 5.47 33.65 64.55
CA PHE A 11 6.67 34.36 64.07
C PHE A 11 7.63 33.33 63.47
N ASP A 12 8.18 33.62 62.28
CA ASP A 12 9.20 32.76 61.67
C ASP A 12 10.62 33.05 62.21
N GLU A 13 11.60 32.24 61.81
CA GLU A 13 13.03 32.38 62.21
C GLU A 13 13.66 33.73 61.82
N LEU A 14 12.97 34.51 60.97
CA LEU A 14 13.38 35.85 60.54
C LEU A 14 12.51 36.94 61.20
N TYR A 15 11.81 36.60 62.29
CA TYR A 15 10.90 37.48 63.05
C TYR A 15 9.76 38.08 62.23
N ARG A 16 9.38 37.45 61.11
CA ARG A 16 8.25 37.91 60.30
C ARG A 16 6.95 37.34 60.87
N VAL A 17 5.95 38.21 60.94
CA VAL A 17 4.59 37.86 61.34
C VAL A 17 3.99 36.94 60.26
N ARG A 18 3.59 35.73 60.65
CA ARG A 18 2.92 34.73 59.80
C ARG A 18 1.60 34.33 60.42
N VAL A 19 0.65 33.89 59.61
CA VAL A 19 -0.66 33.40 60.08
C VAL A 19 -0.67 31.87 60.24
N LEU A 20 0.28 31.20 59.60
CA LEU A 20 0.46 29.75 59.63
C LEU A 20 1.75 29.38 60.37
N ASP A 21 1.70 28.30 61.12
CA ASP A 21 2.90 27.69 61.71
C ASP A 21 3.97 27.42 60.63
N PRO A 22 5.25 27.83 60.83
CA PRO A 22 6.30 27.71 59.83
C PRO A 22 6.50 26.28 59.29
N ASP A 23 6.39 25.26 60.14
CA ASP A 23 6.57 23.86 59.73
C ASP A 23 5.39 23.41 58.86
N ARG A 24 4.16 23.80 59.23
CA ARG A 24 2.96 23.54 58.42
C ARG A 24 3.00 24.26 57.08
N TYR A 25 3.55 25.47 57.03
CA TYR A 25 3.74 26.23 55.79
C TYR A 25 4.75 25.53 54.88
N ALA A 26 5.90 25.10 55.42
CA ALA A 26 6.92 24.38 54.65
C ALA A 26 6.39 23.06 54.08
N GLN A 27 5.65 22.28 54.87
CA GLN A 27 5.00 21.04 54.41
C GLN A 27 3.96 21.31 53.31
N THR A 28 3.21 22.41 53.42
CA THR A 28 2.20 22.77 52.41
C THR A 28 2.86 23.20 51.08
N GLU A 29 3.96 23.95 51.14
CA GLU A 29 4.73 24.30 49.93
C GLU A 29 5.38 23.07 49.31
N GLN A 30 5.96 22.16 50.10
CA GLN A 30 6.50 20.89 49.59
C GLN A 30 5.40 20.06 48.91
N LEU A 31 4.24 19.92 49.53
CA LEU A 31 3.11 19.18 48.94
C LEU A 31 2.66 19.82 47.61
N LYS A 32 2.62 21.15 47.54
CA LYS A 32 2.30 21.89 46.32
C LYS A 32 3.31 21.62 45.21
N ASP A 33 4.61 21.63 45.51
CA ASP A 33 5.67 21.33 44.54
C ASP A 33 5.58 19.87 44.06
N GLU A 34 5.33 18.93 44.97
CA GLU A 34 5.14 17.51 44.63
C GLU A 34 3.90 17.31 43.74
N CYS A 35 2.78 17.97 44.06
CA CYS A 35 1.57 17.96 43.23
C CYS A 35 1.81 18.57 41.84
N SER A 36 2.60 19.64 41.74
CA SER A 36 2.98 20.22 40.45
C SER A 36 3.79 19.21 39.63
N SER A 37 4.86 18.63 40.20
CA SER A 37 5.68 17.66 39.47
C SER A 37 4.90 16.40 39.10
N PHE A 38 3.95 15.97 39.94
CA PHE A 38 3.05 14.87 39.60
C PHE A 38 2.20 15.20 38.38
N THR A 39 1.63 16.42 38.33
CA THR A 39 0.83 16.89 37.20
C THR A 39 1.66 16.92 35.91
N ASP A 40 2.90 17.42 35.98
CA ASP A 40 3.81 17.48 34.83
C ASP A 40 4.17 16.08 34.31
N LYS A 41 4.39 15.11 35.22
CA LYS A 41 4.64 13.71 34.86
C LYS A 41 3.43 13.08 34.18
N ILE A 42 2.22 13.36 34.65
CA ILE A 42 0.98 12.86 34.03
C ILE A 42 0.78 13.47 32.64
N GLN A 43 1.07 14.77 32.47
CA GLN A 43 1.01 15.41 31.15
C GLN A 43 2.01 14.78 30.17
N THR A 44 3.24 14.54 30.64
CA THR A 44 4.28 13.88 29.83
C THR A 44 3.86 12.46 29.44
N LEU A 45 3.34 11.68 30.39
CA LEU A 45 2.84 10.33 30.13
C LEU A 45 1.73 10.34 29.08
N ASN A 46 0.74 11.24 29.21
CA ASN A 46 -0.33 11.38 28.24
C ASN A 46 0.20 11.71 26.84
N SER A 47 1.22 12.57 26.75
CA SER A 47 1.87 12.87 25.47
C SER A 47 2.54 11.63 24.86
N VAL A 48 3.28 10.87 25.65
CA VAL A 48 3.96 9.64 25.18
C VAL A 48 2.95 8.60 24.72
N VAL A 49 1.88 8.38 25.50
CA VAL A 49 0.81 7.45 25.13
C VAL A 49 0.14 7.87 23.82
N LYS A 50 -0.13 9.16 23.65
CA LYS A 50 -0.70 9.67 22.39
C LYS A 50 0.22 9.38 21.19
N THR A 51 1.52 9.70 21.30
CA THR A 51 2.48 9.39 20.25
C THR A 51 2.57 7.90 19.93
N LEU A 52 2.49 7.04 20.96
CA LEU A 52 2.49 5.59 20.78
C LEU A 52 1.23 5.12 20.04
N VAL A 53 0.05 5.62 20.42
CA VAL A 53 -1.21 5.30 19.73
C VAL A 53 -1.13 5.71 18.26
N ASP A 54 -0.70 6.94 17.97
CA ASP A 54 -0.55 7.45 16.61
C ASP A 54 0.42 6.57 15.78
N ALA A 55 1.51 6.11 16.39
CA ALA A 55 2.48 5.21 15.74
C ALA A 55 1.91 3.81 15.48
N VAL A 56 1.11 3.27 16.41
CA VAL A 56 0.45 1.98 16.25
C VAL A 56 -0.59 2.04 15.14
N ASP A 57 -1.40 3.11 15.09
CA ASP A 57 -2.41 3.32 14.05
C ASP A 57 -1.76 3.42 12.66
N ALA A 58 -0.70 4.22 12.54
CA ALA A 58 0.06 4.33 11.28
C ALA A 58 0.69 2.99 10.85
N GLN A 59 1.08 2.15 11.81
CA GLN A 59 1.62 0.82 11.50
C GLN A 59 0.52 -0.16 11.10
N ALA A 60 -0.67 -0.07 11.68
CA ALA A 60 -1.83 -0.87 11.31
C ALA A 60 -2.25 -0.58 9.86
N GLU A 61 -2.31 0.70 9.47
CA GLU A 61 -2.62 1.10 8.09
C GLU A 61 -1.64 0.50 7.07
N LYS A 62 -0.33 0.59 7.34
CA LYS A 62 0.71 -0.02 6.48
C LYS A 62 0.55 -1.54 6.36
N ILE A 63 0.18 -2.21 7.45
CA ILE A 63 -0.02 -3.66 7.44
C ILE A 63 -1.22 -4.01 6.55
N ASP A 64 -2.31 -3.26 6.64
CA ASP A 64 -3.51 -3.53 5.85
C ASP A 64 -3.29 -3.24 4.36
N ASP A 65 -2.55 -2.19 4.02
CA ASP A 65 -2.12 -1.93 2.63
C ASP A 65 -1.29 -3.08 2.06
N GLU A 66 -0.33 -3.60 2.82
CA GLU A 66 0.53 -4.69 2.35
C GLU A 66 -0.24 -6.01 2.26
N LYS A 67 -1.21 -6.27 3.15
CA LYS A 67 -2.14 -7.41 3.02
C LYS A 67 -2.93 -7.32 1.73
N LEU A 68 -3.50 -6.14 1.42
CA LEU A 68 -4.25 -5.93 0.18
C LEU A 68 -3.35 -6.16 -1.05
N ARG A 69 -2.12 -5.65 -1.01
CA ARG A 69 -1.12 -5.88 -2.06
C ARG A 69 -0.84 -7.36 -2.26
N ALA A 70 -0.59 -8.10 -1.18
CA ALA A 70 -0.32 -9.53 -1.22
C ALA A 70 -1.50 -10.34 -1.79
N VAL A 71 -2.74 -10.01 -1.40
CA VAL A 71 -3.95 -10.61 -1.98
C VAL A 71 -4.04 -10.32 -3.48
N GLY A 72 -3.77 -9.08 -3.90
CA GLY A 72 -3.73 -8.69 -5.30
C GLY A 72 -2.70 -9.48 -6.11
N MET A 73 -1.49 -9.65 -5.56
CA MET A 73 -0.43 -10.46 -6.19
C MET A 73 -0.82 -11.94 -6.31
N ARG A 74 -1.41 -12.50 -5.25
CA ARG A 74 -1.92 -13.88 -5.26
C ARG A 74 -3.00 -14.09 -6.31
N ASN A 75 -3.94 -13.16 -6.43
CA ASN A 75 -5.00 -13.21 -7.44
C ASN A 75 -4.43 -13.16 -8.87
N LYS A 76 -3.44 -12.28 -9.11
CA LYS A 76 -2.75 -12.21 -10.40
C LYS A 76 -2.05 -13.52 -10.74
N ALA A 77 -1.30 -14.08 -9.80
CA ALA A 77 -0.60 -15.36 -10.00
C ALA A 77 -1.57 -16.52 -10.27
N ALA A 78 -2.68 -16.59 -9.52
CA ALA A 78 -3.72 -17.59 -9.73
C ALA A 78 -4.38 -17.46 -11.12
N ALA A 79 -4.64 -16.22 -11.57
CA ALA A 79 -5.21 -15.95 -12.88
C ALA A 79 -4.23 -16.20 -14.04
N GLU A 80 -2.92 -16.13 -13.78
CA GLU A 80 -1.88 -16.24 -14.83
C GLU A 80 -1.93 -17.58 -15.57
N VAL A 81 -2.20 -18.68 -14.85
CA VAL A 81 -2.32 -20.02 -15.46
C VAL A 81 -3.45 -20.04 -16.50
N GLU A 82 -4.61 -19.50 -16.14
CA GLU A 82 -5.77 -19.48 -17.04
C GLU A 82 -5.56 -18.50 -18.20
N VAL A 83 -4.99 -17.32 -17.94
CA VAL A 83 -4.61 -16.35 -18.99
C VAL A 83 -3.62 -16.98 -19.97
N ARG A 84 -2.61 -17.69 -19.48
CA ARG A 84 -1.62 -18.37 -20.31
C ARG A 84 -2.25 -19.49 -21.13
N ARG A 85 -3.16 -20.27 -20.53
CA ARG A 85 -3.92 -21.31 -21.22
C ARG A 85 -4.77 -20.72 -22.35
N ARG A 86 -5.48 -19.62 -22.08
CA ARG A 86 -6.32 -18.92 -23.07
C ARG A 86 -5.49 -18.39 -24.23
N LYS A 87 -4.40 -17.66 -23.95
CA LYS A 87 -3.48 -17.15 -24.98
C LYS A 87 -2.89 -18.27 -25.84
N LYS A 88 -2.52 -19.41 -25.24
CA LYS A 88 -2.00 -20.56 -25.99
C LYS A 88 -3.07 -21.16 -26.91
N LYS A 89 -4.34 -21.20 -26.48
CA LYS A 89 -5.45 -21.66 -27.31
C LYS A 89 -5.72 -20.70 -28.47
N GLU A 90 -5.81 -19.40 -28.19
CA GLU A 90 -5.99 -18.34 -29.19
C GLU A 90 -4.88 -18.40 -30.26
N MET A 91 -3.62 -18.51 -29.84
CA MET A 91 -2.47 -18.59 -30.76
C MET A 91 -2.50 -19.86 -31.61
N LYS A 92 -2.87 -21.02 -31.04
CA LYS A 92 -3.03 -22.25 -31.82
C LYS A 92 -4.13 -22.13 -32.87
N GLN A 93 -5.25 -21.52 -32.52
CA GLN A 93 -6.35 -21.29 -33.47
C GLN A 93 -5.89 -20.41 -34.64
N MET A 94 -5.18 -19.33 -34.34
CA MET A 94 -4.61 -18.44 -35.37
C MET A 94 -3.61 -19.15 -36.28
N MET A 95 -2.79 -20.07 -35.75
CA MET A 95 -1.89 -20.87 -36.59
C MET A 95 -2.65 -21.78 -37.55
N ILE A 96 -3.76 -22.40 -37.10
CA ILE A 96 -4.59 -23.25 -37.95
C ILE A 96 -5.19 -22.43 -39.09
N GLU A 97 -5.81 -21.28 -38.76
CA GLU A 97 -6.41 -20.38 -39.76
C GLU A 97 -5.39 -19.93 -40.81
N LYS A 98 -4.18 -19.59 -40.37
CA LYS A 98 -3.10 -19.17 -41.28
C LYS A 98 -2.58 -20.32 -42.14
N GLN A 99 -2.54 -21.53 -41.60
CA GLN A 99 -2.14 -22.71 -42.34
C GLN A 99 -3.17 -23.06 -43.43
N GLU A 100 -4.47 -23.03 -43.10
CA GLU A 100 -5.56 -23.25 -44.05
C GLU A 100 -5.56 -22.18 -45.17
N GLU A 101 -5.33 -20.92 -44.80
CA GLU A 101 -5.20 -19.82 -45.77
C GLU A 101 -4.01 -20.05 -46.73
N LEU A 102 -2.88 -20.52 -46.20
CA LEU A 102 -1.69 -20.82 -46.99
C LEU A 102 -1.92 -22.00 -47.94
N GLU A 103 -2.55 -23.08 -47.48
CA GLU A 103 -2.89 -24.25 -48.31
C GLU A 103 -3.81 -23.87 -49.46
N ARG A 104 -4.82 -23.03 -49.19
CA ARG A 104 -5.72 -22.50 -50.22
C ARG A 104 -4.95 -21.68 -51.26
N LEU A 105 -4.13 -20.73 -50.82
CA LEU A 105 -3.33 -19.89 -51.72
C LEU A 105 -2.36 -20.72 -52.56
N ASN A 106 -1.75 -21.76 -51.97
CA ASN A 106 -0.86 -22.65 -52.70
C ASN A 106 -1.63 -23.44 -53.78
N GLY A 107 -2.84 -23.92 -53.48
CA GLY A 107 -3.71 -24.56 -54.47
C GLY A 107 -4.13 -23.62 -55.60
N GLU A 108 -4.48 -22.37 -55.28
CA GLU A 108 -4.78 -21.33 -56.28
C GLU A 108 -3.56 -21.04 -57.17
N TYR A 109 -2.38 -20.93 -56.58
CA TYR A 109 -1.12 -20.72 -57.30
C TYR A 109 -0.82 -21.88 -58.26
N GLU A 110 -0.89 -23.12 -57.80
CA GLU A 110 -0.66 -24.30 -58.64
C GLU A 110 -1.64 -24.39 -59.82
N SER A 111 -2.90 -24.03 -59.60
CA SER A 111 -3.92 -23.96 -60.65
C SER A 111 -3.55 -22.91 -61.71
N LEU A 112 -3.16 -21.70 -61.28
CA LEU A 112 -2.75 -20.63 -62.18
C LEU A 112 -1.49 -21.00 -62.99
N VAL A 113 -0.53 -21.69 -62.38
CA VAL A 113 0.67 -22.18 -63.08
C VAL A 113 0.30 -23.14 -64.20
N LYS A 114 -0.64 -24.08 -63.97
CA LYS A 114 -1.11 -25.00 -65.02
C LYS A 114 -1.79 -24.25 -66.16
N VAL A 115 -2.69 -23.32 -65.85
CA VAL A 115 -3.36 -22.49 -66.87
C VAL A 115 -2.34 -21.67 -67.68
N LYS A 116 -1.34 -21.08 -67.02
CA LYS A 116 -0.26 -20.36 -67.70
C LYS A 116 0.50 -21.26 -68.68
N GLN A 117 0.87 -22.46 -68.25
CA GLN A 117 1.58 -23.43 -69.09
C GLN A 117 0.74 -23.86 -70.30
N GLU A 118 -0.56 -24.11 -70.11
CA GLU A 118 -1.49 -24.44 -71.20
C GLU A 118 -1.60 -23.30 -72.22
N GLN A 119 -1.70 -22.05 -71.73
CA GLN A 119 -1.72 -20.85 -72.57
C GLN A 119 -0.42 -20.68 -73.36
N GLU A 120 0.75 -20.88 -72.72
CA GLU A 120 2.06 -20.81 -73.40
C GLU A 120 2.19 -21.86 -74.51
N LEU A 121 1.74 -23.09 -74.26
CA LEU A 121 1.71 -24.15 -75.27
C LEU A 121 0.75 -23.82 -76.41
N MET A 122 -0.40 -23.23 -76.12
CA MET A 122 -1.36 -22.80 -77.14
C MET A 122 -0.78 -21.68 -78.02
N ILE A 123 -0.14 -20.68 -77.42
CA ILE A 123 0.55 -19.60 -78.13
C ILE A 123 1.64 -20.18 -79.03
N ALA A 124 2.46 -21.12 -78.52
CA ALA A 124 3.52 -21.76 -79.31
C ALA A 124 2.98 -22.54 -80.53
N LYS A 125 1.83 -23.21 -80.39
CA LYS A 125 1.18 -23.91 -81.51
C LYS A 125 0.63 -22.93 -82.56
N LEU A 126 0.04 -21.83 -82.12
CA LEU A 126 -0.49 -20.80 -83.01
C LEU A 126 0.62 -20.09 -83.77
N SER A 127 1.76 -19.81 -83.12
CA SER A 127 2.92 -19.22 -83.78
C SER A 127 3.63 -20.18 -84.74
N SER A 128 3.62 -21.48 -84.47
CA SER A 128 4.19 -22.50 -85.37
C SER A 128 3.29 -22.86 -86.56
N SER A 129 1.99 -22.61 -86.47
CA SER A 129 1.01 -22.91 -87.53
C SER A 129 0.70 -21.70 -88.42
N GLY A 130 1.28 -20.53 -88.11
CA GLY A 130 1.09 -19.26 -88.82
C GLY A 130 2.22 -18.89 -89.80
N VAL A 131 3.04 -19.87 -90.20
CA VAL A 131 4.07 -19.75 -91.27
C VAL A 131 3.82 -20.84 -92.32
#